data_AF-A0A1F5AR92-F1
#
_entry.id   AF-A0A1F5AR92-F1
#
_cell.length_a   1.000
_cell.length_b   1.000
_cell.length_c   1.000
_cell.angle_alpha   90.00
_cell.angle_beta   90.00
_cell.angle_gamma   90.00
#
_symmetry.space_group_name_H-M   'P 1'
#
loop_
_entity.id
_entity.type
_entity.pdbx_description
1 polymer ?
#
loop_
_entity_poly.entity_id
_entity_poly.type
_entity_poly.pdbx_seq_one_letter_code
_entity_poly.pdbx_strand_id
1 'polypeptide(L)'
;MIKRIGPLLLAVTLALSAPADDWRSEVAGFLTNEKGVDVRAALTYLEGRFDSLTEDDKPSACGLLAFLEARLGDRPAEYRRLGDYFEKYGAIDMGFQFLPPSARSEFYRYIRDWQLRYPWVMKMGIVSSSAVTVQSSVYPPDSLILGIEMAGDVLYKLFANGEVVKGGMFRRGFNEIVIDARKIFRASGNYPYTLEFKAGDLVIRRTLSLNVRRESFGQIGRSPQAPRTAEYSVKIYLGDRLLAANQRTAPVSPPLDIPVPPPSGQYDPFGPGYQNEPRIPSSVPIGAVPAVIKELIDAFKKRNEVEPVPPVELKVDMQYLFSERNTDAPPSEVRAHLWLDLKAIQFLSYAAQK
;
A
#
# COMPACT_ATOMS: atom_id res chain seq x y z
N MET A 1 25.96 74.45 1.03
CA MET A 1 25.95 73.16 1.76
C MET A 1 24.65 72.44 1.38
N ILE A 2 24.65 71.58 0.36
CA ILE A 2 24.76 70.10 0.45
C ILE A 2 23.73 69.57 1.46
N LYS A 3 22.63 68.90 1.08
CA LYS A 3 22.59 67.54 0.51
C LYS A 3 21.36 67.29 -0.39
N ARG A 4 21.63 66.68 -1.55
CA ARG A 4 20.69 65.88 -2.35
C ARG A 4 20.51 64.51 -1.69
N ILE A 5 19.28 64.00 -1.64
CA ILE A 5 19.01 62.56 -1.59
C ILE A 5 17.85 62.33 -2.57
N GLY A 6 18.15 61.65 -3.67
CA GLY A 6 17.21 61.39 -4.77
C GLY A 6 16.23 60.25 -4.43
N PRO A 7 15.08 60.19 -5.11
CA PRO A 7 14.19 59.04 -5.01
C PRO A 7 14.78 57.87 -5.80
N LEU A 8 14.94 56.75 -5.12
CA LEU A 8 15.36 55.47 -5.67
C LEU A 8 14.24 54.97 -6.61
N LEU A 9 14.49 55.03 -7.91
CA LEU A 9 13.68 54.37 -8.94
C LEU A 9 13.82 52.85 -8.74
N LEU A 10 12.82 52.25 -8.10
CA LEU A 10 12.65 50.80 -8.05
C LEU A 10 12.16 50.36 -9.43
N ALA A 11 13.10 50.04 -10.32
CA ALA A 11 12.80 49.37 -11.58
C ALA A 11 12.27 47.98 -11.28
N VAL A 12 10.94 47.85 -11.24
CA VAL A 12 10.25 46.56 -11.35
C VAL A 12 10.59 46.03 -12.73
N THR A 13 11.54 45.10 -12.77
CA THR A 13 11.78 44.23 -13.90
C THR A 13 10.56 43.33 -14.05
N LEU A 14 9.57 43.82 -14.80
CA LEU A 14 8.64 42.96 -15.52
C LEU A 14 9.51 42.05 -16.39
N ALA A 15 9.74 40.84 -15.91
CA ALA A 15 10.11 39.73 -16.76
C ALA A 15 8.97 39.60 -17.78
N LEU A 16 9.15 40.23 -18.94
CA LEU A 16 8.43 39.94 -20.15
C LEU A 16 8.73 38.48 -20.49
N SER A 17 7.96 37.56 -19.91
CA SER A 17 7.65 36.32 -20.57
C SER A 17 7.15 36.71 -21.97
N ALA A 18 7.92 36.34 -22.99
CA ALA A 18 7.41 36.33 -24.37
C ALA A 18 6.00 35.71 -24.34
N PRO A 19 5.02 36.23 -25.09
CA PRO A 19 3.70 35.61 -25.10
C PRO A 19 3.91 34.16 -25.49
N ALA A 20 3.67 33.25 -24.54
CA ALA A 20 3.47 31.86 -24.85
C ALA A 20 2.31 31.90 -25.84
N ASP A 21 2.65 31.60 -27.08
CA ASP A 21 1.78 31.57 -28.23
C ASP A 21 0.50 30.82 -27.79
N ASP A 22 -0.59 31.55 -27.56
CA ASP A 22 -1.65 31.15 -26.61
C ASP A 22 -2.56 30.10 -27.23
N TRP A 23 -2.13 28.85 -27.12
CA TRP A 23 -2.85 27.68 -27.66
C TRP A 23 -4.30 27.62 -27.20
N ARG A 24 -4.63 28.18 -26.03
CA ARG A 24 -6.00 28.22 -25.49
C ARG A 24 -6.91 29.08 -26.35
N SER A 25 -6.43 30.25 -26.78
CA SER A 25 -7.17 31.15 -27.64
C SER A 25 -7.42 30.54 -29.02
N GLU A 26 -6.42 29.88 -29.61
CA GLU A 26 -6.58 29.18 -30.90
C GLU A 26 -7.58 28.03 -30.81
N VAL A 27 -7.46 27.17 -29.78
CA VAL A 27 -8.42 26.07 -29.58
C VAL A 27 -9.83 26.58 -29.32
N ALA A 28 -9.99 27.67 -28.55
CA ALA A 28 -11.29 28.31 -28.36
C ALA A 28 -11.88 28.84 -29.69
N GLY A 29 -11.03 29.36 -30.58
CA GLY A 29 -11.40 29.81 -31.92
C GLY A 29 -12.05 28.72 -32.77
N PHE A 30 -11.47 27.50 -32.78
CA PHE A 30 -12.03 26.35 -33.49
C PHE A 30 -13.37 25.86 -32.91
N LEU A 31 -13.61 26.10 -31.62
CA LEU A 31 -14.80 25.63 -30.90
C LEU A 31 -15.89 26.69 -30.78
N THR A 32 -15.73 27.84 -31.44
CA THR A 32 -16.68 28.95 -31.40
C THR A 32 -17.78 28.79 -32.46
N ASN A 33 -19.03 29.03 -32.06
CA ASN A 33 -20.20 28.87 -32.94
C ASN A 33 -20.24 29.86 -34.12
N GLU A 34 -19.51 30.99 -34.05
CA GLU A 34 -19.55 32.05 -35.06
C GLU A 34 -19.01 31.61 -36.43
N LYS A 35 -18.02 30.71 -36.47
CA LYS A 35 -17.40 30.19 -37.71
C LYS A 35 -17.79 28.74 -38.01
N GLY A 36 -18.66 28.16 -37.19
CA GLY A 36 -18.91 26.71 -37.15
C GLY A 36 -17.87 25.99 -36.29
N VAL A 37 -18.32 25.02 -35.50
CA VAL A 37 -17.45 24.23 -34.62
C VAL A 37 -16.64 23.22 -35.44
N ASP A 38 -15.32 23.37 -35.47
CA ASP A 38 -14.39 22.45 -36.14
C ASP A 38 -13.56 21.67 -35.12
N VAL A 39 -14.15 20.56 -34.65
CA VAL A 39 -13.51 19.66 -33.67
C VAL A 39 -12.23 19.03 -34.23
N ARG A 40 -12.18 18.74 -35.53
CA ARG A 40 -11.04 18.07 -36.15
C ARG A 40 -9.84 19.02 -36.25
N ALA A 41 -10.06 20.25 -36.65
CA ALA A 41 -9.01 21.27 -36.67
C ALA A 41 -8.45 21.52 -35.25
N ALA A 42 -9.33 21.62 -34.24
CA ALA A 42 -8.92 21.76 -32.85
C ALA A 42 -8.03 20.60 -32.37
N LEU A 43 -8.42 19.36 -32.71
CA LEU A 43 -7.66 18.17 -32.36
C LEU A 43 -6.28 18.20 -33.01
N THR A 44 -6.20 18.34 -34.34
CA THR A 44 -4.93 18.34 -35.07
C THR A 44 -3.98 19.44 -34.60
N TYR A 45 -4.51 20.64 -34.33
CA TYR A 45 -3.70 21.75 -33.79
C TYR A 45 -3.13 21.42 -32.42
N LEU A 46 -3.98 20.95 -31.49
CA LEU A 46 -3.56 20.69 -30.11
C LEU A 46 -2.61 19.49 -30.02
N GLU A 47 -2.82 18.45 -30.82
CA GLU A 47 -1.92 17.29 -30.91
C GLU A 47 -0.54 17.69 -31.43
N GLY A 48 -0.48 18.47 -32.51
CA GLY A 48 0.79 18.95 -33.08
C GLY A 48 1.58 19.84 -32.13
N ARG A 49 0.91 20.45 -31.14
CA ARG A 49 1.54 21.28 -30.11
C ARG A 49 1.85 20.58 -28.81
N PHE A 50 1.25 19.42 -28.53
CA PHE A 50 1.22 18.85 -27.18
C PHE A 50 2.61 18.72 -26.53
N ASP A 51 3.60 18.24 -27.28
CA ASP A 51 4.96 18.05 -26.77
C ASP A 51 5.71 19.36 -26.49
N SER A 52 5.29 20.46 -27.14
CA SER A 52 5.86 21.80 -26.95
C SER A 52 5.20 22.59 -25.81
N LEU A 53 4.10 22.08 -25.23
CA LEU A 53 3.42 22.74 -24.11
C LEU A 53 4.26 22.65 -22.83
N THR A 54 4.04 23.60 -21.93
CA THR A 54 4.60 23.56 -20.58
C THR A 54 4.00 22.40 -19.79
N GLU A 55 4.72 21.90 -18.77
CA GLU A 55 4.21 20.82 -17.91
C GLU A 55 2.90 21.21 -17.19
N ASP A 56 2.69 22.50 -16.90
CA ASP A 56 1.46 23.01 -16.29
C ASP A 56 0.26 22.97 -17.26
N ASP A 57 0.52 23.12 -18.56
CA ASP A 57 -0.53 23.14 -19.59
C ASP A 57 -0.89 21.73 -20.09
N LYS A 58 0.06 20.79 -20.03
CA LYS A 58 -0.14 19.40 -20.48
C LYS A 58 -1.34 18.69 -19.86
N PRO A 59 -1.64 18.79 -18.55
CA PRO A 59 -2.85 18.23 -17.98
C PRO A 59 -4.13 18.75 -18.65
N SER A 60 -4.23 20.07 -18.84
CA SER A 60 -5.39 20.73 -19.44
C SER A 60 -5.56 20.30 -20.90
N ALA A 61 -4.46 20.35 -21.66
CA ALA A 61 -4.45 19.92 -23.05
C ALA A 61 -4.79 18.43 -23.19
N CYS A 62 -4.29 17.57 -22.30
CA CYS A 62 -4.56 16.13 -22.34
C CYS A 62 -6.05 15.82 -22.10
N GLY A 63 -6.67 16.47 -21.12
CA GLY A 63 -8.10 16.33 -20.86
C GLY A 63 -8.94 16.82 -22.04
N LEU A 64 -8.54 17.93 -22.67
CA LEU A 64 -9.23 18.47 -23.85
C LEU A 64 -9.05 17.58 -25.09
N LEU A 65 -7.86 17.02 -25.32
CA LEU A 65 -7.62 16.03 -26.38
C LEU A 65 -8.56 14.83 -26.23
N ALA A 66 -8.68 14.28 -25.02
CA ALA A 66 -9.62 13.19 -24.76
C ALA A 66 -11.06 13.57 -25.14
N PHE A 67 -11.51 14.78 -24.79
CA PHE A 67 -12.83 15.27 -25.15
C PHE A 67 -13.03 15.42 -26.66
N LEU A 68 -12.04 15.95 -27.38
CA LEU A 68 -12.11 16.13 -28.83
C LEU A 68 -12.18 14.78 -29.55
N GLU A 69 -11.38 13.79 -29.13
CA GLU A 69 -11.44 12.42 -29.65
C GLU A 69 -12.81 11.77 -29.40
N ALA A 70 -13.36 11.96 -28.20
CA ALA A 70 -14.71 11.48 -27.86
C ALA A 70 -15.78 12.09 -28.78
N ARG A 71 -15.66 13.37 -29.14
CA ARG A 71 -16.60 14.04 -30.08
C ARG A 71 -16.47 13.52 -31.51
N LEU A 72 -15.29 13.08 -31.92
CA LEU A 72 -15.07 12.47 -33.23
C LEU A 72 -15.41 10.97 -33.26
N GLY A 73 -15.63 10.36 -32.10
CA GLY A 73 -15.99 8.94 -31.96
C GLY A 73 -14.79 7.99 -31.93
N ASP A 74 -13.56 8.48 -31.82
CA ASP A 74 -12.36 7.66 -31.70
C ASP A 74 -12.16 7.18 -30.25
N ARG A 75 -12.82 6.07 -29.91
CA ARG A 75 -12.74 5.47 -28.56
C ARG A 75 -11.33 5.03 -28.17
N PRO A 76 -10.54 4.35 -29.03
CA PRO A 76 -9.17 3.99 -28.68
C PRO A 76 -8.29 5.21 -28.33
N ALA A 77 -8.37 6.30 -29.09
CA ALA A 77 -7.61 7.52 -28.81
C ALA A 77 -8.12 8.23 -27.55
N GLU A 78 -9.45 8.37 -27.40
CA GLU A 78 -10.10 8.91 -26.20
C GLU A 78 -9.59 8.20 -24.93
N TYR A 79 -9.63 6.87 -24.91
CA TYR A 79 -9.28 6.10 -23.72
C TYR A 79 -7.80 6.16 -23.37
N ARG A 80 -6.92 6.26 -24.37
CA ARG A 80 -5.50 6.49 -24.14
C ARG A 80 -5.26 7.86 -23.50
N ARG A 81 -5.87 8.92 -24.05
CA ARG A 81 -5.76 10.29 -23.52
C ARG A 81 -6.37 10.44 -22.12
N LEU A 82 -7.48 9.75 -21.85
CA LEU A 82 -8.06 9.66 -20.50
C LEU A 82 -7.10 8.96 -19.53
N GLY A 83 -6.49 7.87 -19.96
CA GLY A 83 -5.45 7.18 -19.22
C GLY A 83 -4.32 8.11 -18.79
N ASP A 84 -3.76 8.86 -19.73
CA ASP A 84 -2.72 9.85 -19.43
C ASP A 84 -3.24 10.94 -18.49
N TYR A 85 -4.45 11.45 -18.70
CA TYR A 85 -5.06 12.49 -17.87
C TYR A 85 -5.25 12.07 -16.40
N PHE A 86 -5.78 10.87 -16.15
CA PHE A 86 -6.03 10.36 -14.80
C PHE A 86 -4.76 9.80 -14.14
N GLU A 87 -3.99 8.98 -14.87
CA GLU A 87 -2.86 8.23 -14.27
C GLU A 87 -1.58 9.06 -14.18
N LYS A 88 -1.29 9.90 -15.18
CA LYS A 88 -0.05 10.71 -15.20
C LYS A 88 -0.25 12.06 -14.53
N TYR A 89 -1.38 12.73 -14.78
CA TYR A 89 -1.61 14.11 -14.34
C TYR A 89 -2.58 14.25 -13.16
N GLY A 90 -3.19 13.15 -12.69
CA GLY A 90 -3.99 13.13 -11.46
C GLY A 90 -5.33 13.84 -11.53
N ALA A 91 -5.89 14.05 -12.73
CA ALA A 91 -7.22 14.63 -12.96
C ALA A 91 -7.52 15.93 -12.19
N ILE A 92 -6.58 16.87 -12.22
CA ILE A 92 -6.70 18.19 -11.57
C ILE A 92 -7.85 18.99 -12.21
N ASP A 93 -8.63 19.68 -11.39
CA ASP A 93 -9.61 20.66 -11.86
C ASP A 93 -8.88 21.86 -12.45
N MET A 94 -8.82 21.89 -13.78
CA MET A 94 -7.99 22.84 -14.52
C MET A 94 -8.84 23.93 -15.16
N GLY A 95 -8.26 25.12 -15.30
CA GLY A 95 -8.91 26.34 -15.76
C GLY A 95 -9.37 26.33 -17.21
N PHE A 96 -10.43 25.57 -17.54
CA PHE A 96 -11.08 25.53 -18.86
C PHE A 96 -12.01 26.73 -19.12
N GLN A 97 -11.82 27.84 -18.41
CA GLN A 97 -12.64 29.04 -18.56
C GLN A 97 -12.49 29.69 -19.94
N PHE A 98 -11.37 29.45 -20.62
CA PHE A 98 -11.08 29.93 -21.97
C PHE A 98 -11.98 29.32 -23.05
N LEU A 99 -12.61 28.16 -22.79
CA LEU A 99 -13.50 27.53 -23.76
C LEU A 99 -14.80 28.35 -23.94
N PRO A 100 -15.36 28.42 -25.16
CA PRO A 100 -16.67 29.01 -25.41
C PRO A 100 -17.76 28.36 -24.53
N PRO A 101 -18.80 29.10 -24.09
CA PRO A 101 -19.77 28.61 -23.11
C PRO A 101 -20.40 27.25 -23.43
N SER A 102 -20.77 27.01 -24.70
CA SER A 102 -21.34 25.74 -25.16
C SER A 102 -20.34 24.58 -25.01
N ALA A 103 -19.15 24.73 -25.59
CA ALA A 103 -18.08 23.74 -25.52
C ALA A 103 -17.63 23.48 -24.07
N ARG A 104 -17.56 24.53 -23.26
CA ARG A 104 -17.19 24.44 -21.85
C ARG A 104 -18.19 23.63 -21.03
N SER A 105 -19.49 23.86 -21.22
CA SER A 105 -20.54 23.08 -20.52
C SER A 105 -20.54 21.61 -20.94
N GLU A 106 -20.31 21.32 -22.22
CA GLU A 106 -20.16 19.94 -22.71
C GLU A 106 -18.91 19.26 -22.13
N PHE A 107 -17.77 19.95 -22.16
CA PHE A 107 -16.52 19.47 -21.60
C PHE A 107 -16.66 19.13 -20.09
N TYR A 108 -17.23 20.03 -19.30
CA TYR A 108 -17.41 19.78 -17.87
C TYR A 108 -18.33 18.60 -17.57
N ARG A 109 -19.38 18.41 -18.39
CA ARG A 109 -20.24 17.23 -18.26
C ARG A 109 -19.47 15.95 -18.57
N TYR A 110 -18.70 15.97 -19.66
CA TYR A 110 -17.86 14.86 -20.09
C TYR A 110 -16.82 14.47 -19.03
N ILE A 111 -16.03 15.43 -18.54
CA ILE A 111 -14.97 15.12 -17.59
C ILE A 111 -15.52 14.69 -16.23
N ARG A 112 -16.64 15.28 -15.79
CA ARG A 112 -17.32 14.90 -14.55
C ARG A 112 -17.86 13.48 -14.59
N ASP A 113 -18.43 13.05 -15.73
CA ASP A 113 -18.87 11.66 -15.90
C ASP A 113 -17.68 10.70 -15.74
N TRP A 114 -16.54 11.04 -16.36
CA TRP A 114 -15.32 10.25 -16.21
C TRP A 114 -14.77 10.26 -14.79
N GLN A 115 -14.73 11.40 -14.09
CA GLN A 115 -14.27 11.47 -12.70
C GLN A 115 -15.09 10.56 -11.76
N LEU A 116 -16.38 10.34 -12.06
CA LEU A 116 -17.25 9.48 -11.26
C LEU A 116 -17.07 7.99 -11.54
N ARG A 117 -16.69 7.62 -12.77
CA ARG A 117 -16.71 6.22 -13.23
C ARG A 117 -15.34 5.63 -13.56
N TYR A 118 -14.32 6.46 -13.74
CA TYR A 118 -12.99 6.02 -14.14
C TYR A 118 -12.41 5.06 -13.08
N PRO A 119 -11.88 3.87 -13.46
CA PRO A 119 -11.31 2.89 -12.53
C PRO A 119 -9.99 3.32 -11.86
N TRP A 120 -10.01 4.39 -11.07
CA TRP A 120 -8.78 4.95 -10.53
C TRP A 120 -8.27 4.13 -9.33
N VAL A 121 -7.12 3.48 -9.52
CA VAL A 121 -6.36 2.84 -8.45
C VAL A 121 -5.46 3.89 -7.81
N MET A 122 -5.74 4.25 -6.57
CA MET A 122 -4.95 5.23 -5.80
C MET A 122 -3.66 4.61 -5.29
N LYS A 123 -3.73 3.38 -4.77
CA LYS A 123 -2.59 2.65 -4.24
C LYS A 123 -2.76 1.15 -4.44
N MET A 124 -1.65 0.45 -4.63
CA MET A 124 -1.61 -1.00 -4.74
C MET A 124 -0.33 -1.53 -4.08
N GLY A 125 -0.43 -2.64 -3.36
CA GLY A 125 0.72 -3.26 -2.72
C GLY A 125 0.37 -4.56 -2.02
N ILE A 126 1.37 -5.23 -1.47
CA ILE A 126 1.17 -6.35 -0.56
C ILE A 126 0.79 -5.80 0.81
N VAL A 127 -0.26 -6.36 1.40
CA VAL A 127 -0.73 -6.00 2.74
C VAL A 127 0.23 -6.55 3.78
N SER A 128 0.71 -5.67 4.66
CA SER A 128 1.45 -6.05 5.87
C SER A 128 0.68 -5.62 7.12
N SER A 129 0.54 -6.53 8.08
CA SER A 129 -0.09 -6.28 9.38
C SER A 129 0.80 -5.48 10.35
N SER A 130 2.02 -5.15 9.95
CA SER A 130 2.95 -4.38 10.78
C SER A 130 3.86 -3.48 9.94
N ALA A 131 4.36 -2.41 10.56
CA ALA A 131 5.41 -1.56 10.02
C ALA A 131 6.71 -2.33 9.72
N VAL A 132 6.81 -3.62 10.09
CA VAL A 132 7.96 -4.48 9.83
C VAL A 132 8.02 -4.84 8.34
N THR A 133 9.19 -4.65 7.72
CA THR A 133 9.48 -5.00 6.31
C THR A 133 9.98 -6.44 6.15
N VAL A 134 10.21 -7.12 7.27
CA VAL A 134 10.71 -8.49 7.36
C VAL A 134 9.70 -9.36 8.12
N GLN A 135 9.09 -10.32 7.44
CA GLN A 135 8.22 -11.32 8.06
C GLN A 135 9.00 -12.60 8.29
N SER A 136 9.01 -13.10 9.53
CA SER A 136 9.68 -14.36 9.90
C SER A 136 8.65 -15.42 10.25
N SER A 137 8.76 -16.59 9.64
CA SER A 137 7.86 -17.73 9.86
C SER A 137 8.61 -19.06 9.77
N VAL A 138 8.07 -20.11 10.37
CA VAL A 138 8.69 -21.44 10.28
C VAL A 138 8.57 -22.00 8.86
N TYR A 139 7.47 -21.71 8.17
CA TYR A 139 7.14 -22.20 6.84
C TYR A 139 7.03 -21.04 5.85
N PRO A 140 7.25 -21.28 4.54
CA PRO A 140 6.97 -20.26 3.53
C PRO A 140 5.50 -19.83 3.57
N PRO A 141 5.17 -18.58 3.19
CA PRO A 141 3.79 -18.12 3.13
C PRO A 141 2.94 -18.96 2.18
N ASP A 142 1.77 -19.40 2.65
CA ASP A 142 0.79 -20.10 1.81
C ASP A 142 -0.05 -19.13 0.97
N SER A 143 -0.21 -17.89 1.44
CA SER A 143 -0.97 -16.86 0.74
C SER A 143 -0.31 -15.48 0.86
N LEU A 144 -0.60 -14.64 -0.13
CA LEU A 144 -0.28 -13.22 -0.14
C LEU A 144 -1.58 -12.45 -0.28
N ILE A 145 -1.65 -11.28 0.34
CA ILE A 145 -2.80 -10.39 0.19
C ILE A 145 -2.34 -9.19 -0.64
N LEU A 146 -2.85 -9.08 -1.86
CA LEU A 146 -2.71 -7.89 -2.70
C LEU A 146 -3.81 -6.92 -2.31
N GLY A 147 -3.44 -5.82 -1.65
CA GLY A 147 -4.36 -4.76 -1.29
C GLY A 147 -4.38 -3.65 -2.34
N ILE A 148 -5.58 -3.14 -2.61
CA ILE A 148 -5.88 -2.20 -3.69
C ILE A 148 -6.82 -1.13 -3.14
N GLU A 149 -6.36 0.12 -3.18
CA GLU A 149 -7.16 1.28 -2.81
C GLU A 149 -7.76 1.93 -4.05
N MET A 150 -9.09 1.99 -4.11
CA MET A 150 -9.86 2.49 -5.26
C MET A 150 -10.52 3.83 -4.95
N ALA A 151 -10.52 4.76 -5.90
CA ALA A 151 -11.29 6.01 -5.78
C ALA A 151 -12.81 5.80 -5.92
N GLY A 152 -13.23 4.72 -6.60
CA GLY A 152 -14.63 4.41 -6.90
C GLY A 152 -14.88 2.92 -7.06
N ASP A 153 -16.16 2.55 -7.14
CA ASP A 153 -16.59 1.17 -7.32
C ASP A 153 -16.29 0.69 -8.75
N VAL A 154 -15.75 -0.52 -8.91
CA VAL A 154 -15.45 -1.08 -10.23
C VAL A 154 -15.50 -2.61 -10.28
N LEU A 155 -15.91 -3.16 -11.42
CA LEU A 155 -15.81 -4.59 -11.69
C LEU A 155 -14.36 -4.95 -12.05
N TYR A 156 -13.86 -6.06 -11.52
CA TYR A 156 -12.51 -6.53 -11.80
C TYR A 156 -12.43 -8.01 -12.16
N LYS A 157 -11.37 -8.37 -12.90
CA LYS A 157 -10.89 -9.73 -13.10
C LYS A 157 -9.39 -9.77 -12.89
N LEU A 158 -8.92 -10.73 -12.09
CA LEU A 158 -7.51 -11.08 -11.96
C LEU A 158 -7.24 -12.30 -12.82
N PHE A 159 -6.23 -12.20 -13.67
CA PHE A 159 -5.72 -13.27 -14.48
C PHE A 159 -4.34 -13.71 -13.99
N ALA A 160 -4.07 -15.01 -14.05
CA ALA A 160 -2.74 -15.59 -13.90
C ALA A 160 -2.54 -16.59 -15.03
N ASN A 161 -1.40 -16.52 -15.73
CA ASN A 161 -1.09 -17.39 -16.87
C ASN A 161 -2.18 -17.45 -17.96
N GLY A 162 -2.88 -16.33 -18.20
CA GLY A 162 -3.95 -16.24 -19.21
C GLY A 162 -5.34 -16.70 -18.74
N GLU A 163 -5.46 -17.28 -17.55
CA GLU A 163 -6.74 -17.75 -17.00
C GLU A 163 -7.27 -16.80 -15.91
N VAL A 164 -8.59 -16.64 -15.83
CA VAL A 164 -9.23 -15.87 -14.75
C VAL A 164 -9.13 -16.66 -13.45
N VAL A 165 -8.36 -16.16 -12.50
CA VAL A 165 -8.21 -16.78 -11.17
C VAL A 165 -9.16 -16.18 -10.14
N LYS A 166 -9.56 -14.91 -10.32
CA LYS A 166 -10.52 -14.25 -9.44
C LYS A 166 -11.28 -13.16 -10.19
N GLY A 167 -12.50 -12.87 -9.77
CA GLY A 167 -13.27 -11.73 -10.28
C GLY A 167 -14.28 -11.27 -9.26
N GLY A 168 -14.78 -10.05 -9.41
CA GLY A 168 -15.76 -9.49 -8.50
C GLY A 168 -15.93 -8.00 -8.69
N MET A 169 -16.30 -7.32 -7.62
CA MET A 169 -16.44 -5.87 -7.57
C MET A 169 -15.56 -5.33 -6.45
N PHE A 170 -14.72 -4.36 -6.79
CA PHE A 170 -14.08 -3.51 -5.80
C PHE A 170 -15.02 -2.37 -5.43
N ARG A 171 -15.00 -2.02 -4.15
CA ARG A 171 -15.68 -0.84 -3.62
C ARG A 171 -14.69 0.31 -3.53
N ARG A 172 -15.21 1.54 -3.50
CA ARG A 172 -14.45 2.71 -3.10
C ARG A 172 -13.74 2.44 -1.76
N GLY A 173 -12.47 2.81 -1.68
CA GLY A 173 -11.60 2.55 -0.52
C GLY A 173 -10.76 1.29 -0.70
N PHE A 174 -10.40 0.68 0.42
CA PHE A 174 -9.48 -0.45 0.47
C PHE A 174 -10.17 -1.78 0.14
N ASN A 175 -9.52 -2.58 -0.71
CA ASN A 175 -9.96 -3.90 -1.16
C ASN A 175 -8.81 -4.90 -1.11
N GLU A 176 -9.11 -6.19 -1.04
CA GLU A 176 -8.11 -7.25 -0.94
C GLU A 176 -8.33 -8.38 -1.95
N ILE A 177 -7.23 -8.85 -2.54
CA ILE A 177 -7.17 -10.11 -3.26
C ILE A 177 -6.18 -11.05 -2.59
N VAL A 178 -6.68 -12.16 -2.05
CA VAL A 178 -5.85 -13.29 -1.63
C VAL A 178 -5.31 -14.02 -2.86
N ILE A 179 -3.98 -14.18 -2.93
CA ILE A 179 -3.21 -14.87 -3.95
C ILE A 179 -2.58 -16.12 -3.32
N ASP A 180 -2.67 -17.28 -3.98
CA ASP A 180 -1.96 -18.49 -3.56
C ASP A 180 -0.46 -18.33 -3.75
N ALA A 181 0.29 -18.32 -2.65
CA ALA A 181 1.72 -18.04 -2.64
C ALA A 181 2.59 -19.29 -2.59
N ARG A 182 1.98 -20.48 -2.46
CA ARG A 182 2.70 -21.75 -2.32
C ARG A 182 3.63 -22.06 -3.49
N LYS A 183 3.29 -21.59 -4.70
CA LYS A 183 4.16 -21.73 -5.88
C LYS A 183 5.19 -20.61 -5.97
N ILE A 184 4.83 -19.41 -5.49
CA ILE A 184 5.63 -18.18 -5.60
C ILE A 184 6.92 -18.29 -4.77
N PHE A 185 6.84 -18.81 -3.54
CA PHE A 185 8.00 -18.94 -2.63
C PHE A 185 8.84 -20.21 -2.86
N ARG A 186 8.47 -21.08 -3.80
CA ARG A 186 9.23 -22.31 -4.12
C ARG A 186 10.45 -22.07 -5.00
N ALA A 187 10.49 -20.99 -5.77
CA ALA A 187 11.62 -20.68 -6.63
C ALA A 187 11.74 -19.18 -6.85
N SER A 188 12.97 -18.71 -7.03
CA SER A 188 13.21 -17.37 -7.56
C SER A 188 12.59 -17.27 -8.95
N GLY A 189 11.86 -16.20 -9.23
CA GLY A 189 11.16 -16.05 -10.49
C GLY A 189 10.30 -14.81 -10.56
N ASN A 190 9.72 -14.60 -11.74
CA ASN A 190 8.72 -13.60 -12.01
C ASN A 190 7.38 -14.31 -12.25
N TYR A 191 6.38 -13.92 -11.46
CA TYR A 191 5.02 -14.45 -11.53
C TYR A 191 4.10 -13.34 -12.07
N PRO A 192 3.77 -13.35 -13.38
CA PRO A 192 2.96 -12.30 -13.99
C PRO A 192 1.48 -12.50 -13.68
N TYR A 193 0.81 -11.38 -13.41
CA TYR A 193 -0.62 -11.29 -13.26
C TYR A 193 -1.14 -10.14 -14.10
N THR A 194 -2.42 -10.21 -14.45
CA THR A 194 -3.11 -9.13 -15.15
C THR A 194 -4.39 -8.79 -14.40
N LEU A 195 -4.52 -7.53 -14.00
CA LEU A 195 -5.71 -7.02 -13.36
C LEU A 195 -6.48 -6.18 -14.37
N GLU A 196 -7.68 -6.62 -14.70
CA GLU A 196 -8.58 -5.95 -15.62
C GLU A 196 -9.70 -5.28 -14.84
N PHE A 197 -9.93 -3.99 -15.12
CA PHE A 197 -11.02 -3.20 -14.58
C PHE A 197 -11.99 -2.81 -15.69
N LYS A 198 -13.29 -2.80 -15.40
CA LYS A 198 -14.32 -2.44 -16.36
C LYS A 198 -15.21 -1.32 -15.82
N ALA A 199 -15.30 -0.22 -16.59
CA ALA A 199 -16.23 0.88 -16.36
C ALA A 199 -16.99 1.19 -17.66
N GLY A 200 -18.19 0.64 -17.80
CA GLY A 200 -18.96 0.72 -19.04
C GLY A 200 -18.23 0.03 -20.20
N ASP A 201 -17.94 0.80 -21.25
CA ASP A 201 -17.18 0.33 -22.41
C ASP A 201 -15.66 0.36 -22.20
N LEU A 202 -15.15 1.19 -21.28
CA LEU A 202 -13.72 1.25 -20.97
C LEU A 202 -13.29 0.00 -20.20
N VAL A 203 -12.22 -0.62 -20.69
CA VAL A 203 -11.49 -1.70 -20.02
C VAL A 203 -10.05 -1.25 -19.80
N ILE A 204 -9.62 -1.21 -18.54
CA ILE A 204 -8.24 -0.91 -18.15
C ILE A 204 -7.56 -2.22 -17.76
N ARG A 205 -6.47 -2.56 -18.44
CA ARG A 205 -5.69 -3.76 -18.15
C ARG A 205 -4.33 -3.37 -17.58
N ARG A 206 -4.09 -3.71 -16.32
CA ARG A 206 -2.81 -3.49 -15.64
C ARG A 206 -2.04 -4.79 -15.54
N THR A 207 -0.85 -4.82 -16.11
CA THR A 207 0.08 -5.95 -15.98
C THR A 207 0.97 -5.72 -14.77
N LEU A 208 0.98 -6.68 -13.85
CA LEU A 208 1.80 -6.64 -12.65
C LEU A 208 2.62 -7.93 -12.53
N SER A 209 3.77 -7.83 -11.89
CA SER A 209 4.70 -8.93 -11.70
C SER A 209 5.06 -9.06 -10.23
N LEU A 210 4.77 -10.21 -9.64
CA LEU A 210 5.32 -10.57 -8.33
C LEU A 210 6.68 -11.21 -8.58
N ASN A 211 7.73 -10.53 -8.19
CA ASN A 211 9.09 -11.02 -8.36
C ASN A 211 9.61 -11.53 -7.02
N VAL A 212 10.19 -12.72 -7.03
CA VAL A 212 10.81 -13.30 -5.84
C VAL A 212 12.26 -13.62 -6.14
N ARG A 213 13.14 -13.18 -5.23
CA ARG A 213 14.53 -13.62 -5.17
C ARG A 213 14.77 -14.34 -3.87
N ARG A 214 15.14 -15.63 -3.97
CA ARG A 214 15.47 -16.50 -2.84
C ARG A 214 16.97 -16.58 -2.66
N GLU A 215 17.41 -16.50 -1.42
CA GLU A 215 18.79 -16.74 -0.99
C GLU A 215 18.74 -17.74 0.16
N SER A 216 19.35 -18.91 -0.04
CA SER A 216 19.41 -19.96 0.98
C SER A 216 20.74 -19.88 1.71
N PHE A 217 20.67 -19.79 3.02
CA PHE A 217 21.82 -19.81 3.91
C PHE A 217 21.84 -21.16 4.61
N GLY A 218 22.96 -21.89 4.48
CA GLY A 218 23.18 -23.07 5.30
C GLY A 218 23.21 -22.66 6.77
N GLN A 219 22.52 -23.40 7.64
CA GLN A 219 22.66 -23.19 9.08
C GLN A 219 24.06 -23.60 9.52
N ILE A 220 25.01 -22.66 9.51
CA ILE A 220 26.31 -22.86 10.15
C ILE A 220 26.10 -22.63 11.64
N GLY A 221 26.00 -23.71 12.41
CA GLY A 221 26.10 -23.68 13.86
C GLY A 221 24.78 -23.43 14.60
N ARG A 222 23.92 -24.45 14.65
CA ARG A 222 23.12 -24.83 15.82
C ARG A 222 22.45 -26.15 15.48
N SER A 223 22.94 -27.26 16.05
CA SER A 223 22.11 -28.46 16.12
C SER A 223 20.78 -28.05 16.71
N PRO A 224 19.62 -28.39 16.10
CA PRO A 224 18.36 -28.18 16.77
C PRO A 224 18.42 -28.99 18.06
N GLN A 225 18.61 -28.31 19.20
CA GLN A 225 18.22 -28.93 20.46
C GLN A 225 16.74 -29.23 20.25
N ALA A 226 16.43 -30.53 20.16
CA ALA A 226 15.06 -30.98 20.15
C ALA A 226 14.31 -30.20 21.24
N PRO A 227 13.10 -29.67 20.95
CA PRO A 227 12.35 -28.91 21.94
C PRO A 227 12.34 -29.74 23.23
N ARG A 228 12.99 -29.23 24.28
CA ARG A 228 13.02 -29.92 25.57
C ARG A 228 11.59 -29.92 26.09
N THR A 229 10.87 -31.01 25.88
CA THR A 229 9.57 -31.23 26.50
C THR A 229 9.82 -31.57 27.96
N ALA A 230 9.30 -30.73 28.87
CA ALA A 230 9.26 -31.10 30.27
C ALA A 230 8.03 -31.99 30.48
N GLU A 231 8.26 -33.12 31.15
CA GLU A 231 7.23 -34.05 31.54
C GLU A 231 6.83 -33.77 32.98
N TYR A 232 5.59 -33.33 33.16
CA TYR A 232 5.03 -33.04 34.48
C TYR A 232 4.11 -34.18 34.87
N SER A 233 4.38 -34.82 36.00
CA SER A 233 3.48 -35.80 36.60
C SER A 233 2.94 -35.28 37.93
N VAL A 234 1.63 -35.17 38.04
CA VAL A 234 0.94 -34.90 39.31
C VAL A 234 0.39 -36.22 39.82
N LYS A 235 0.77 -36.60 41.04
CA LYS A 235 0.28 -37.80 41.73
C LYS A 235 -0.31 -37.39 43.07
N ILE A 236 -1.55 -37.76 43.34
CA ILE A 236 -2.26 -37.45 44.58
C ILE A 236 -2.34 -38.74 45.41
N TYR A 237 -1.89 -38.67 46.65
CA TYR A 237 -1.89 -39.79 47.60
C TYR A 237 -2.76 -39.47 48.80
N LEU A 238 -3.37 -40.50 49.39
CA LEU A 238 -3.97 -40.45 50.72
C LEU A 238 -3.35 -41.56 51.57
N GLY A 239 -2.47 -41.16 52.49
CA GLY A 239 -1.52 -42.09 53.13
C GLY A 239 -0.63 -42.74 52.08
N ASP A 240 -0.55 -44.08 52.11
CA ASP A 240 0.30 -44.86 51.19
C ASP A 240 -0.42 -45.22 49.88
N ARG A 241 -1.67 -44.79 49.70
CA ARG A 241 -2.50 -45.17 48.55
C ARG A 241 -2.58 -44.04 47.53
N LEU A 242 -2.11 -44.30 46.32
CA LEU A 242 -2.26 -43.41 45.16
C LEU A 242 -3.74 -43.33 44.76
N LEU A 243 -4.30 -42.11 44.78
CA LEU A 243 -5.69 -41.85 44.43
C LEU A 243 -5.85 -41.42 42.97
N ALA A 244 -4.91 -40.64 42.43
CA ALA A 244 -4.95 -40.15 41.06
C ALA A 244 -3.55 -39.81 40.53
N ALA A 245 -3.32 -40.03 39.24
CA ALA A 245 -2.12 -39.59 38.54
C ALA A 245 -2.49 -38.96 37.20
N ASN A 246 -1.87 -37.84 36.87
CA ASN A 246 -1.99 -37.17 35.59
C ASN A 246 -0.60 -36.79 35.08
N GLN A 247 -0.34 -37.05 33.81
CA GLN A 247 0.94 -36.80 33.16
C GLN A 247 0.71 -35.92 31.94
N ARG A 248 1.42 -34.80 31.87
CA ARG A 248 1.29 -33.84 30.79
C ARG A 248 2.67 -33.35 30.35
N THR A 249 2.88 -33.33 29.04
CA THR A 249 4.07 -32.75 28.42
C THR A 249 3.79 -31.32 28.01
N ALA A 250 4.67 -30.39 28.34
CA ALA A 250 4.61 -29.02 27.86
C ALA A 250 5.97 -28.60 27.26
N PRO A 251 5.97 -27.76 26.20
CA PRO A 251 7.20 -27.20 25.67
C PRO A 251 7.82 -26.27 26.71
N VAL A 252 9.11 -26.50 27.05
CA VAL A 252 9.86 -25.58 27.92
C VAL A 252 10.24 -24.37 27.07
N SER A 253 9.75 -23.19 27.45
CA SER A 253 10.22 -21.93 26.87
C SER A 253 11.75 -21.86 26.98
N PRO A 254 12.48 -21.50 25.91
CA PRO A 254 13.93 -21.37 26.01
C PRO A 254 14.29 -20.38 27.13
N PRO A 255 15.37 -20.62 27.89
CA PRO A 255 15.77 -19.71 28.94
C PRO A 255 15.97 -18.31 28.34
N LEU A 256 15.31 -17.31 28.94
CA LEU A 256 15.55 -15.91 28.65
C LEU A 256 17.01 -15.63 28.97
N ASP A 257 17.83 -15.48 27.93
CA ASP A 257 19.20 -15.00 28.05
C ASP A 257 19.11 -13.48 28.31
N ILE A 258 18.97 -13.12 29.58
CA ILE A 258 19.08 -11.73 30.02
C ILE A 258 20.59 -11.50 30.17
N PRO A 259 21.24 -10.74 29.26
CA PRO A 259 22.65 -10.43 29.42
C PRO A 259 22.79 -9.58 30.69
N VAL A 260 23.31 -10.18 31.76
CA VAL A 260 23.69 -9.46 32.96
C VAL A 260 24.95 -8.68 32.58
N PRO A 261 24.93 -7.33 32.55
CA PRO A 261 26.13 -6.56 32.30
C PRO A 261 27.19 -6.91 33.36
N PRO A 262 28.48 -6.97 33.01
CA PRO A 262 29.53 -7.23 33.99
C PRO A 262 29.45 -6.19 35.11
N PRO A 263 29.59 -6.60 36.38
CA PRO A 263 29.43 -5.70 37.51
C PRO A 263 30.44 -4.56 37.42
N SER A 264 29.95 -3.35 37.12
CA SER A 264 30.74 -2.12 37.18
C SER A 264 30.74 -1.63 38.64
N GLY A 265 31.72 -2.05 39.42
CA GLY A 265 31.94 -1.55 40.77
C GLY A 265 32.99 -2.35 41.54
N GLN A 266 33.92 -1.66 42.20
CA GLN A 266 34.80 -2.28 43.20
C GLN A 266 33.94 -2.80 44.35
N TYR A 267 34.08 -4.09 44.65
CA TYR A 267 33.47 -4.72 45.81
C TYR A 267 34.05 -4.10 47.09
N ASP A 268 33.22 -3.37 47.84
CA ASP A 268 33.54 -2.90 49.19
C ASP A 268 32.95 -3.88 50.22
N PRO A 269 33.77 -4.70 50.89
CA PRO A 269 33.31 -5.71 51.85
C PRO A 269 32.73 -5.13 53.16
N PHE A 270 32.72 -3.80 53.35
CA PHE A 270 32.17 -3.16 54.56
C PHE A 270 31.12 -2.05 54.30
N GLY A 271 30.51 -2.01 53.11
CA GLY A 271 29.39 -1.10 52.83
C GLY A 271 28.10 -1.49 53.58
N PRO A 272 27.35 -0.54 54.16
CA PRO A 272 26.11 -0.85 54.85
C PRO A 272 24.97 -0.96 53.83
N GLY A 273 24.36 -2.13 53.71
CA GLY A 273 22.99 -2.21 53.18
C GLY A 273 22.71 -3.31 52.20
N TYR A 274 22.64 -4.55 52.68
CA TYR A 274 21.69 -5.54 52.19
C TYR A 274 21.13 -6.33 53.38
N GLN A 275 20.39 -5.63 54.24
CA GLN A 275 19.47 -6.24 55.19
C GLN A 275 18.07 -5.74 54.87
N ASN A 276 17.42 -6.34 53.88
CA ASN A 276 15.98 -6.29 53.72
C ASN A 276 15.55 -7.62 53.11
N GLU A 277 15.24 -8.58 53.97
CA GLU A 277 14.47 -9.76 53.57
C GLU A 277 13.07 -9.29 53.12
N PRO A 278 12.57 -9.72 51.95
CA PRO A 278 11.22 -9.36 51.53
C PRO A 278 10.19 -10.12 52.38
N ARG A 279 9.62 -9.43 53.39
CA ARG A 279 8.43 -9.89 54.09
C ARG A 279 7.22 -9.74 53.16
N ILE A 280 6.62 -10.86 52.75
CA ILE A 280 5.32 -10.89 52.08
C ILE A 280 4.24 -10.78 53.16
N PRO A 281 3.37 -9.75 53.18
CA PRO A 281 2.28 -9.67 54.14
C PRO A 281 1.14 -10.61 53.74
N SER A 282 0.74 -11.49 54.66
CA SER A 282 -0.26 -12.55 54.49
C SER A 282 -1.69 -12.15 54.89
N SER A 283 -2.11 -10.91 54.63
CA SER A 283 -3.52 -10.50 54.83
C SER A 283 -3.84 -9.16 54.17
N VAL A 284 -4.94 -9.10 53.41
CA VAL A 284 -5.50 -7.87 52.85
C VAL A 284 -6.57 -7.32 53.80
N PRO A 285 -6.48 -6.06 54.27
CA PRO A 285 -7.51 -5.47 55.11
C PRO A 285 -8.76 -5.11 54.27
N ILE A 286 -9.93 -5.32 54.86
CA ILE A 286 -11.28 -5.10 54.27
C ILE A 286 -11.51 -3.64 53.81
N GLY A 287 -10.62 -2.69 54.14
CA GLY A 287 -10.62 -1.33 53.63
C GLY A 287 -10.11 -1.13 52.19
N ALA A 288 -9.56 -2.17 51.54
CA ALA A 288 -9.00 -2.09 50.18
C ALA A 288 -10.04 -2.29 49.05
N VAL A 289 -11.30 -2.52 49.39
CA VAL A 289 -12.39 -2.77 48.41
C VAL A 289 -12.55 -1.63 47.38
N PRO A 290 -12.45 -0.33 47.73
CA PRO A 290 -12.57 0.73 46.74
C PRO A 290 -11.42 0.75 45.72
N ALA A 291 -10.21 0.39 46.14
CA ALA A 291 -9.04 0.33 45.27
C ALA A 291 -9.11 -0.85 44.28
N VAL A 292 -9.57 -2.01 44.76
CA VAL A 292 -9.79 -3.21 43.92
C VAL A 292 -10.94 -3.01 42.94
N ILE A 293 -12.02 -2.33 43.34
CA ILE A 293 -13.11 -1.96 42.43
C ILE A 293 -12.64 -0.96 41.37
N LYS A 294 -11.81 0.02 41.75
CA LYS A 294 -11.20 0.96 40.80
C LYS A 294 -10.27 0.24 39.83
N GLU A 295 -9.44 -0.69 40.29
CA GLU A 295 -8.60 -1.53 39.44
C GLU A 295 -9.41 -2.43 38.49
N LEU A 296 -10.52 -3.00 38.96
CA LEU A 296 -11.45 -3.78 38.13
C LEU A 296 -12.15 -2.92 37.09
N ILE A 297 -12.57 -1.69 37.43
CA ILE A 297 -13.17 -0.73 36.50
C ILE A 297 -12.14 -0.26 35.48
N ASP A 298 -10.90 0.02 35.90
CA ASP A 298 -9.81 0.42 35.02
C ASP A 298 -9.37 -0.75 34.12
N ALA A 299 -9.38 -1.99 34.60
CA ALA A 299 -9.15 -3.20 33.80
C ALA A 299 -10.30 -3.48 32.82
N PHE A 300 -11.55 -3.19 33.19
CA PHE A 300 -12.70 -3.29 32.28
C PHE A 300 -12.73 -2.16 31.24
N LYS A 301 -12.30 -0.93 31.59
CA LYS A 301 -12.13 0.17 30.65
C LYS A 301 -10.99 -0.08 29.67
N LYS A 302 -9.87 -0.63 30.14
CA LYS A 302 -8.74 -1.06 29.29
C LYS A 302 -9.09 -2.22 28.35
N ARG A 303 -10.06 -3.07 28.70
CA ARG A 303 -10.60 -4.10 27.78
C ARG A 303 -11.44 -3.54 26.63
N ASN A 304 -11.97 -2.32 26.78
CA ASN A 304 -12.76 -1.63 25.76
C ASN A 304 -11.96 -0.58 24.97
N GLU A 305 -10.72 -0.30 25.37
CA GLU A 305 -9.73 0.27 24.45
C GLU A 305 -9.39 -0.85 23.46
N VAL A 306 -10.13 -0.88 22.36
CA VAL A 306 -9.70 -1.57 21.14
C VAL A 306 -8.29 -1.05 20.88
N GLU A 307 -7.27 -1.89 21.09
CA GLU A 307 -5.91 -1.57 20.68
C GLU A 307 -6.02 -1.01 19.27
N PRO A 308 -5.49 0.20 18.99
CA PRO A 308 -5.59 0.77 17.67
C PRO A 308 -4.94 -0.22 16.71
N VAL A 309 -5.78 -0.90 15.93
CA VAL A 309 -5.31 -1.82 14.90
C VAL A 309 -4.35 -1.00 14.06
N PRO A 310 -3.06 -1.38 14.00
CA PRO A 310 -2.09 -0.61 13.26
C PRO A 310 -2.60 -0.42 11.83
N PRO A 311 -2.49 0.79 11.26
CA PRO A 311 -3.04 1.07 9.94
C PRO A 311 -2.47 0.07 8.94
N VAL A 312 -3.35 -0.50 8.11
CA VAL A 312 -2.95 -1.46 7.08
C VAL A 312 -2.01 -0.75 6.09
N GLU A 313 -0.76 -1.19 6.04
CA GLU A 313 0.23 -0.65 5.12
C GLU A 313 0.29 -1.48 3.85
N LEU A 314 0.18 -0.80 2.70
CA LEU A 314 0.46 -1.35 1.38
C LEU A 314 1.94 -1.15 1.05
N LYS A 315 2.69 -2.25 0.96
CA LYS A 315 4.13 -2.28 0.65
C LYS A 315 4.36 -2.86 -0.74
N VAL A 316 5.27 -2.25 -1.49
CA VAL A 316 5.66 -2.76 -2.82
C VAL A 316 6.82 -3.76 -2.73
N ASP A 317 7.54 -3.76 -1.61
CA ASP A 317 8.68 -4.61 -1.33
C ASP A 317 8.56 -5.21 0.09
N MET A 318 8.81 -6.51 0.21
CA MET A 318 8.82 -7.21 1.49
C MET A 318 9.88 -8.31 1.52
N GLN A 319 10.43 -8.56 2.70
CA GLN A 319 11.34 -9.66 2.94
C GLN A 319 10.67 -10.72 3.80
N TYR A 320 10.88 -11.97 3.43
CA TYR A 320 10.39 -13.15 4.14
C TYR A 320 11.56 -14.01 4.57
N LEU A 321 11.58 -14.43 5.83
CA LEU A 321 12.55 -15.36 6.40
C LEU A 321 11.80 -16.62 6.81
N PHE A 322 12.17 -17.76 6.24
CA PHE A 322 11.57 -19.04 6.60
C PHE A 322 12.55 -20.20 6.53
N SER A 323 12.23 -21.31 7.19
CA SER A 323 13.05 -22.52 7.14
C SER A 323 12.56 -23.44 6.03
N GLU A 324 13.48 -23.97 5.23
CA GLU A 324 13.21 -25.00 4.24
C GLU A 324 13.85 -26.31 4.71
N ARG A 325 13.03 -27.36 4.85
CA ARG A 325 13.50 -28.72 5.10
C ARG A 325 13.55 -29.45 3.78
N ASN A 326 14.75 -29.71 3.28
CA ASN A 326 14.94 -30.65 2.20
C ASN A 326 15.11 -32.06 2.78
N THR A 327 14.54 -33.07 2.14
CA THR A 327 14.63 -34.47 2.64
C THR A 327 16.06 -34.99 2.70
N ASP A 328 16.95 -34.43 1.89
CA ASP A 328 18.34 -34.89 1.73
C ASP A 328 19.40 -33.88 2.21
N ALA A 329 18.99 -32.76 2.82
CA ALA A 329 19.93 -31.72 3.28
C ALA A 329 19.55 -31.17 4.67
N PRO A 330 20.52 -30.67 5.45
CA PRO A 330 20.22 -29.99 6.71
C PRO A 330 19.26 -28.81 6.48
N PRO A 331 18.41 -28.48 7.46
CA PRO A 331 17.48 -27.35 7.35
C PRO A 331 18.25 -26.08 7.01
N SER A 332 17.84 -25.41 5.94
CA SER A 332 18.40 -24.14 5.50
C SER A 332 17.44 -23.01 5.81
N GLU A 333 17.97 -21.87 6.23
CA GLU A 333 17.19 -20.64 6.33
C GLU A 333 17.14 -19.99 4.94
N VAL A 334 15.94 -19.61 4.51
CA VAL A 334 15.69 -18.98 3.22
C VAL A 334 15.25 -17.55 3.47
N ARG A 335 15.99 -16.62 2.87
CA ARG A 335 15.56 -15.23 2.72
C ARG A 335 14.94 -15.07 1.34
N ALA A 336 13.65 -14.76 1.29
CA ALA A 336 12.95 -14.42 0.06
C ALA A 336 12.63 -12.93 0.05
N HIS A 337 13.19 -12.21 -0.93
CA HIS A 337 12.81 -10.85 -1.22
C HIS A 337 11.70 -10.86 -2.27
N LEU A 338 10.53 -10.35 -1.90
CA LEU A 338 9.36 -10.20 -2.75
C LEU A 338 9.21 -8.72 -3.11
N TRP A 339 9.05 -8.41 -4.40
CA TRP A 339 8.63 -7.07 -4.81
C TRP A 339 7.58 -7.12 -5.92
N LEU A 340 6.63 -6.20 -5.83
CA LEU A 340 5.58 -5.96 -6.81
C LEU A 340 6.08 -4.94 -7.82
N ASP A 341 6.06 -5.32 -9.09
CA ASP A 341 6.41 -4.45 -10.20
C ASP A 341 5.19 -4.18 -11.08
N LEU A 342 4.98 -2.91 -11.43
CA LEU A 342 3.87 -2.44 -12.27
C LEU A 342 4.42 -2.21 -13.68
N LYS A 343 4.12 -3.14 -14.59
CA LYS A 343 4.77 -3.20 -15.91
C LYS A 343 4.14 -2.29 -16.94
N ALA A 344 2.82 -2.36 -17.10
CA ALA A 344 2.12 -1.68 -18.18
C ALA A 344 0.65 -1.47 -17.84
N ILE A 345 0.09 -0.41 -18.39
CA ILE A 345 -1.35 -0.12 -18.38
C ILE A 345 -1.81 -0.04 -19.83
N GLN A 346 -2.88 -0.74 -20.17
CA GLN A 346 -3.51 -0.71 -21.48
C GLN A 346 -4.96 -0.26 -21.34
N PHE A 347 -5.40 0.55 -22.29
CA PHE A 347 -6.75 1.08 -22.37
C PHE A 347 -7.44 0.51 -23.58
N LEU A 348 -8.56 -0.18 -23.37
CA LEU A 348 -9.25 -0.96 -24.40
C LEU A 348 -10.74 -0.60 -24.40
N SER A 349 -11.37 -0.70 -25.58
CA SER A 349 -12.83 -0.66 -25.71
C SER A 349 -13.39 -2.07 -25.70
N TYR A 350 -14.39 -2.31 -24.85
CA TYR A 350 -15.06 -3.60 -24.75
C TYR A 350 -15.86 -3.93 -26.02
N ALA A 351 -16.52 -2.95 -26.62
CA ALA A 351 -17.25 -3.11 -27.86
C ALA A 351 -16.33 -3.53 -29.01
N ALA A 352 -15.09 -3.05 -29.03
CA ALA A 352 -14.08 -3.40 -30.04
C ALA A 352 -13.40 -4.76 -29.83
N GLN A 353 -13.66 -5.44 -28.70
CA GLN A 353 -13.11 -6.76 -28.38
C GLN A 353 -14.03 -7.94 -28.75
N LYS A 354 -15.27 -7.65 -29.15
CA LYS A 354 -16.20 -8.64 -29.70
C LYS A 354 -16.01 -8.73 -31.20
#